data_AF-A0A7C7YGL1-F1
#
_entry.id   AF-A0A7C7YGL1-F1
#
_cell.length_a   1.000
_cell.length_b   1.000
_cell.length_c   1.000
_cell.angle_alpha   90.00
_cell.angle_beta   90.00
_cell.angle_gamma   90.00
#
_symmetry.space_group_name_H-M   'P 1'
#
loop_
_entity.id
_entity.type
_entity.pdbx_description
1 polymer ?
#
loop_
_entity_poly.entity_id
_entity_poly.type
_entity_poly.pdbx_seq_one_letter_code
_entity_poly.pdbx_strand_id
1 'polypeptide(L)'
;MGDESPMNTESASSGGPKLPAIDLSTFVLSLSTTALYQMGLMADPETKQTIAPSREIAQQTIATIEMLREKTRGNLEPEEAKLIDSLLYELRLRFVELDV
;
A
#
# COMPACT_ATOMS: atom_id res chain seq x y z
N MET A 1 32.58 16.27 51.75
CA MET A 1 33.59 15.50 50.98
C MET A 1 33.30 14.04 51.24
N GLY A 2 32.84 13.21 50.33
CA GLY A 2 32.82 13.14 48.86
C GLY A 2 32.47 11.65 48.63
N ASP A 3 31.59 11.25 47.73
CA ASP A 3 31.62 11.50 46.31
C ASP A 3 30.22 11.16 45.77
N GLU A 4 29.59 12.14 45.13
CA GLU A 4 28.51 11.90 44.17
C GLU A 4 29.12 11.16 42.99
N SER A 5 28.69 9.93 42.76
CA SER A 5 28.79 9.30 41.45
C SER A 5 27.37 8.92 41.00
N PRO A 6 26.67 9.79 40.25
CA PRO A 6 25.45 9.36 39.58
C PRO A 6 25.83 8.37 38.49
N MET A 7 25.30 7.16 38.62
CA MET A 7 25.33 6.10 37.62
C MET A 7 24.79 6.66 36.30
N ASN A 8 25.71 7.00 35.40
CA ASN A 8 25.45 7.33 34.01
C ASN A 8 24.81 6.10 33.36
N THR A 9 23.48 6.00 33.46
CA THR A 9 22.72 5.10 32.63
C THR A 9 22.58 5.80 31.30
N GLU A 10 23.55 5.51 30.44
CA GLU A 10 23.51 5.77 29.01
C GLU A 10 22.08 5.55 28.52
N SER A 11 21.45 6.65 28.11
CA SER A 11 20.15 6.65 27.50
C SER A 11 20.29 5.85 26.22
N ALA A 12 19.95 4.56 26.31
CA ALA A 12 19.88 3.65 25.20
C ALA A 12 18.91 4.27 24.19
N SER A 13 19.49 4.85 23.14
CA SER A 13 18.78 5.27 21.94
C SER A 13 18.02 4.04 21.46
N SER A 14 16.73 3.99 21.79
CA SER A 14 15.79 3.00 21.31
C SER A 14 15.45 3.35 19.87
N GLY A 15 16.45 3.25 18.99
CA GLY A 15 16.31 3.26 17.55
C GLY A 15 15.95 1.87 17.08
N GLY A 16 14.79 1.36 17.50
CA GLY A 16 14.14 0.29 16.74
C GLY A 16 13.97 0.76 15.30
N PRO A 17 13.94 -0.13 14.30
CA PRO A 17 13.71 0.28 12.92
C PRO A 17 12.43 1.11 12.90
N LYS A 18 12.56 2.43 12.65
CA LYS A 18 11.43 3.30 12.41
C LYS A 18 10.85 2.80 11.10
N LEU A 19 9.86 1.92 11.19
CA LEU A 19 9.05 1.54 10.04
C LEU A 19 8.67 2.85 9.35
N PRO A 20 8.96 3.01 8.05
CA PRO A 20 8.61 4.24 7.35
C PRO A 20 7.13 4.51 7.57
N ALA A 21 6.78 5.77 7.81
CA ALA A 21 5.39 6.15 7.93
C ALA A 21 4.65 5.68 6.67
N ILE A 22 3.52 5.00 6.85
CA ILE A 22 2.71 4.58 5.71
C ILE A 22 1.91 5.81 5.29
N ASP A 23 2.31 6.41 4.19
CA ASP A 23 1.54 7.46 3.53
C ASP A 23 0.45 6.85 2.63
N LEU A 24 -0.55 7.65 2.28
CA LEU A 24 -1.68 7.22 1.46
C LEU A 24 -1.21 6.64 0.11
N SER A 25 -0.21 7.26 -0.51
CA SER A 25 0.41 6.78 -1.75
C SER A 25 0.92 5.35 -1.64
N THR A 26 1.65 5.02 -0.56
CA THR A 26 2.19 3.68 -0.30
C THR A 26 1.07 2.68 -0.07
N PHE A 27 0.01 3.08 0.63
CA PHE A 27 -1.16 2.24 0.86
C PHE A 27 -1.95 1.95 -0.42
N VAL A 28 -2.18 2.95 -1.28
CA VAL A 28 -2.87 2.73 -2.56
C VAL A 28 -2.01 1.88 -3.51
N LEU A 29 -0.68 2.04 -3.48
CA LEU A 29 0.23 1.17 -4.22
C LEU A 29 0.11 -0.30 -3.80
N SER A 30 0.02 -0.57 -2.50
CA SER A 30 -0.11 -1.94 -1.99
C SER A 30 -1.46 -2.55 -2.37
N LEU A 31 -2.55 -1.78 -2.34
CA LEU A 31 -3.85 -2.19 -2.84
C LEU A 31 -3.84 -2.46 -4.35
N SER A 32 -3.15 -1.63 -5.14
CA SER A 32 -2.99 -1.84 -6.58
C SER A 32 -2.24 -3.14 -6.88
N THR A 33 -1.15 -3.39 -6.16
CA THR A 33 -0.38 -4.64 -6.25
C THR A 33 -1.25 -5.84 -5.89
N THR A 34 -2.07 -5.71 -4.84
CA THR A 34 -3.02 -6.74 -4.42
C THR A 34 -4.09 -7.00 -5.50
N ALA A 35 -4.61 -5.96 -6.14
CA ALA A 35 -5.56 -6.10 -7.25
C ALA A 35 -4.93 -6.82 -8.44
N LEU A 36 -3.68 -6.50 -8.80
CA LEU A 36 -2.94 -7.19 -9.87
C LEU A 36 -2.70 -8.67 -9.54
N TYR A 37 -2.39 -8.98 -8.28
CA TYR A 37 -2.28 -10.37 -7.81
C TYR A 37 -3.62 -11.12 -7.90
N GLN A 38 -4.71 -10.50 -7.46
CA GLN A 38 -6.07 -11.06 -7.57
C GLN A 38 -6.52 -11.24 -9.03
N MET A 39 -6.00 -10.42 -9.94
CA MET A 39 -6.18 -10.51 -11.38
C MET A 39 -5.32 -11.61 -12.04
N GLY A 40 -4.49 -12.34 -11.27
CA GLY A 40 -3.58 -13.36 -11.80
C GLY A 40 -2.41 -12.80 -12.60
N LEU A 41 -2.20 -11.48 -12.57
CA LEU A 41 -1.13 -10.78 -13.29
C LEU A 41 0.18 -10.73 -12.51
N MET A 42 0.17 -11.13 -11.24
CA MET A 42 1.37 -11.34 -10.44
C MET A 42 1.41 -12.77 -9.91
N ALA A 43 2.57 -13.41 -10.01
CA ALA A 43 2.84 -14.70 -9.40
C ALA A 43 3.24 -14.52 -7.94
N ASP A 44 2.81 -15.44 -7.09
CA ASP A 44 3.23 -15.46 -5.70
C ASP A 44 4.74 -15.76 -5.62
N PRO A 45 5.54 -14.95 -4.91
CA PRO A 45 6.99 -15.11 -4.87
C PRO A 45 7.43 -16.40 -4.17
N GLU A 46 6.59 -16.96 -3.30
CA GLU A 46 6.90 -18.15 -2.50
C GLU A 46 6.52 -19.43 -3.26
N THR A 47 5.32 -19.45 -3.84
CA THR A 47 4.80 -20.63 -4.55
C THR A 47 5.13 -20.67 -6.05
N LYS A 48 5.54 -19.52 -6.62
CA LYS A 48 5.71 -19.26 -8.07
C LYS A 48 4.46 -19.58 -8.91
N GLN A 49 3.32 -19.74 -8.25
CA GLN A 49 2.06 -20.05 -8.90
C GLN A 49 1.24 -18.77 -9.01
N THR A 50 0.64 -18.57 -10.17
CA THR A 50 -0.42 -17.59 -10.33
C THR A 50 -1.68 -18.17 -9.73
N ILE A 51 -2.29 -17.45 -8.79
CA ILE A 51 -3.62 -17.82 -8.29
C ILE A 51 -4.63 -17.71 -9.42
N ALA A 52 -5.70 -18.52 -9.35
CA ALA A 52 -6.80 -18.38 -10.29
C ALA A 52 -7.37 -16.95 -10.19
N PRO A 53 -7.40 -16.20 -11.30
CA PRO A 53 -7.83 -14.81 -11.27
C PRO A 53 -9.26 -14.73 -10.73
N SER A 54 -9.43 -13.98 -9.65
CA SER A 54 -10.70 -13.82 -8.96
C SER A 54 -11.25 -12.43 -9.25
N ARG A 55 -12.05 -12.36 -10.32
CA ARG A 55 -12.61 -11.10 -10.82
C ARG A 55 -13.39 -10.34 -9.76
N GLU A 56 -14.28 -11.03 -9.03
CA GLU A 56 -15.11 -10.40 -8.00
C GLU A 56 -14.24 -9.72 -6.92
N ILE A 57 -13.14 -10.37 -6.53
CA ILE A 57 -12.22 -9.85 -5.53
C ILE A 57 -11.41 -8.67 -6.09
N ALA A 58 -10.91 -8.78 -7.33
CA ALA A 58 -10.23 -7.67 -8.00
C ALA A 58 -11.14 -6.43 -8.15
N GLN A 59 -12.40 -6.63 -8.51
CA GLN A 59 -13.40 -5.58 -8.61
C GLN A 59 -13.64 -4.90 -7.25
N GLN A 60 -13.75 -5.68 -6.19
CA GLN A 60 -13.92 -5.15 -4.83
C GLN A 60 -12.72 -4.29 -4.41
N THR A 61 -11.49 -4.70 -4.76
CA THR A 61 -10.28 -3.93 -4.47
C THR A 61 -10.26 -2.61 -5.26
N ILE A 62 -10.61 -2.63 -6.56
CA ILE A 62 -10.74 -1.41 -7.37
C ILE A 62 -11.80 -0.47 -6.79
N ALA A 63 -12.97 -0.99 -6.40
CA ALA A 63 -14.03 -0.22 -5.78
C ALA A 63 -13.59 0.38 -4.43
N THR A 64 -12.73 -0.32 -3.69
CA THR A 64 -12.14 0.19 -2.43
C THR A 64 -11.22 1.37 -2.70
N ILE A 65 -10.35 1.29 -3.71
CA ILE A 65 -9.48 2.41 -4.10
C ILE A 65 -10.31 3.61 -4.58
N GLU A 66 -11.38 3.37 -5.34
CA GLU A 66 -12.28 4.42 -5.81
C GLU A 66 -13.04 5.10 -4.65
N MET A 67 -13.56 4.33 -3.70
CA MET A 67 -14.19 4.86 -2.50
C MET A 67 -13.19 5.69 -1.68
N LEU A 68 -11.95 5.23 -1.52
CA LEU A 68 -10.89 5.96 -0.82
C LEU A 68 -10.62 7.30 -1.50
N ARG A 69 -10.45 7.32 -2.82
CA ARG A 69 -10.28 8.55 -3.61
C ARG A 69 -11.41 9.56 -3.34
N GLU A 70 -12.65 9.09 -3.31
CA GLU A 70 -13.80 9.96 -3.09
C GLU A 70 -13.83 10.50 -1.65
N LYS A 71 -13.52 9.65 -0.66
CA LYS A 71 -13.47 10.04 0.75
C LYS A 71 -12.32 10.95 1.10
N THR A 72 -11.19 10.82 0.41
CA THR A 72 -10.01 11.68 0.62
C THR A 72 -10.03 12.93 -0.26
N ARG A 73 -11.01 13.08 -1.16
CA ARG A 73 -11.14 14.25 -2.04
C ARG A 73 -11.18 15.55 -1.23
N GLY A 74 -10.16 16.40 -1.41
CA GLY A 74 -9.96 17.65 -0.67
C GLY A 74 -8.89 17.58 0.43
N ASN A 75 -8.40 16.38 0.75
CA ASN A 75 -7.24 16.15 1.63
C ASN A 75 -6.05 15.55 0.85
N LEU A 76 -6.17 15.41 -0.47
CA LEU A 76 -5.14 14.84 -1.34
C LEU A 76 -4.17 15.92 -1.80
N GLU A 77 -2.88 15.63 -1.73
CA GLU A 77 -1.86 16.37 -2.46
C GLU A 77 -2.00 16.12 -3.98
N PRO A 78 -1.58 17.05 -4.84
CA PRO A 78 -1.72 16.90 -6.29
C PRO A 78 -1.03 15.66 -6.85
N GLU A 79 0.08 15.24 -6.25
CA GLU A 79 0.81 14.03 -6.62
C GLU A 79 0.04 12.76 -6.22
N GLU A 80 -0.58 12.74 -5.04
CA GLU A 80 -1.40 11.62 -4.57
C GLU A 80 -2.64 11.45 -5.43
N ALA A 81 -3.33 12.56 -5.75
CA ALA A 81 -4.50 12.53 -6.62
C ALA A 81 -4.15 11.95 -8.00
N LYS A 82 -3.04 12.40 -8.59
CA LYS A 82 -2.56 11.90 -9.88
C LYS A 82 -2.16 10.43 -9.82
N LEU A 83 -1.52 10.00 -8.74
CA LEU A 83 -1.16 8.60 -8.52
C LEU A 83 -2.40 7.71 -8.46
N ILE A 84 -3.37 8.07 -7.62
CA ILE A 84 -4.62 7.31 -7.46
C ILE A 84 -5.39 7.23 -8.78
N ASP A 85 -5.52 8.35 -9.50
CA ASP A 85 -6.18 8.39 -10.81
C ASP A 85 -5.47 7.49 -11.84
N SER A 86 -4.13 7.50 -11.86
CA SER A 86 -3.33 6.67 -12.77
C SER A 86 -3.48 5.19 -12.46
N LEU A 87 -3.45 4.80 -11.18
CA LEU A 87 -3.63 3.42 -10.74
C LEU A 87 -5.05 2.92 -11.03
N LEU A 88 -6.08 3.70 -10.73
CA LEU A 88 -7.46 3.35 -11.05
C LEU A 88 -7.67 3.15 -12.54
N TYR A 89 -7.07 4.02 -13.38
CA TYR A 89 -7.13 3.85 -14.83
C TYR A 89 -6.48 2.55 -15.29
N GLU A 90 -5.26 2.27 -14.84
CA GLU A 90 -4.54 1.05 -15.22
C GLU A 90 -5.29 -0.22 -14.76
N LEU A 91 -5.73 -0.25 -13.51
CA LEU A 91 -6.45 -1.41 -12.95
C LEU A 91 -7.77 -1.67 -13.68
N ARG A 92 -8.51 -0.62 -14.05
CA ARG A 92 -9.76 -0.76 -14.83
C ARG A 92 -9.50 -1.28 -16.22
N LEU A 93 -8.45 -0.81 -16.89
CA LEU A 93 -8.08 -1.30 -18.22
C LEU A 93 -7.77 -2.80 -18.16
N ARG A 94 -6.90 -3.20 -17.22
CA ARG A 94 -6.54 -4.61 -17.01
C ARG A 94 -7.76 -5.47 -16.65
N PHE A 95 -8.66 -4.94 -15.82
CA PHE A 95 -9.89 -5.62 -15.46
C PHE A 95 -10.82 -5.86 -16.66
N VAL A 96 -10.91 -4.91 -17.59
CA VAL A 96 -11.66 -5.08 -18.84
C VAL A 96 -10.97 -6.06 -19.78
N GLU A 97 -9.63 -6.05 -19.87
CA GLU A 97 -8.89 -7.02 -20.68
C GLU A 97 -9.08 -8.48 -20.20
N LEU A 98 -9.36 -8.69 -18.92
CA LEU A 98 -9.71 -10.01 -18.37
C LEU A 98 -11.16 -10.46 -18.65
N ASP A 99 -12.02 -9.55 -19.11
CA ASP A 99 -13.43 -9.83 -19.45
C ASP A 99 -13.60 -10.37 -20.88
N VAL A 100 -12.55 -10.32 -21.71
CA VAL A 100 -12.57 -10.68 -23.14
C VAL A 100 -11.97 -12.06 -23.35
#